data_AF-A0A1R1PU54-F1
#
_entry.id   AF-A0A1R1PU54-F1
#
_cell.length_a   1.000
_cell.length_b   1.000
_cell.length_c   1.000
_cell.angle_alpha   90.00
_cell.angle_beta   90.00
_cell.angle_gamma   90.00
#
_symmetry.space_group_name_H-M   'P 1'
#
loop_
_entity.id
_entity.type
_entity.pdbx_description
1 polymer ?
#
loop_
_entity_poly.entity_id
_entity_poly.type
_entity_poly.pdbx_seq_one_letter_code
_entity_poly.pdbx_strand_id
1 'polypeptide(L)'
;MLELPTEQRAGPVFSAAQHCLNVAKRLTDQSAAFFVQGFGEKCHPDSDGAYSFIQDSNMLYVSGVNQQDFALFYDISSQTPILLTAYVSPDDEVWIGKRPTFDDLKKKYGFERVAFFDAIPQLVKELGVKKVYRVGYQSDALLKGLDVEIDSDELLE
;
A
#
# COMPACT_ATOMS: atom_id res chain seq x y z
N MET A 1 -29.09 -30.40 1.03
CA MET A 1 -27.93 -29.54 1.33
C MET A 1 -27.75 -28.66 0.11
N LEU A 2 -28.37 -27.48 0.10
CA LEU A 2 -28.34 -26.56 -1.04
C LEU A 2 -26.98 -25.84 -0.99
N GLU A 3 -26.09 -26.16 -1.91
CA GLU A 3 -24.89 -25.37 -2.15
C GLU A 3 -25.33 -24.01 -2.68
N LEU A 4 -25.16 -22.97 -1.86
CA LEU A 4 -25.35 -21.59 -2.29
C LEU A 4 -24.27 -21.29 -3.33
N PRO A 5 -24.63 -20.75 -4.50
CA PRO A 5 -23.63 -20.30 -5.45
C PRO A 5 -22.78 -19.22 -4.76
N THR A 6 -21.46 -19.39 -4.83
CA THR A 6 -20.49 -18.35 -4.49
C THR A 6 -20.61 -17.25 -5.54
N GLU A 7 -21.72 -16.51 -5.52
CA GLU A 7 -21.77 -15.18 -6.08
C GLU A 7 -20.65 -14.42 -5.37
N GLN A 8 -19.53 -14.25 -6.06
CA GLN A 8 -18.61 -13.17 -5.77
C GLN A 8 -19.47 -11.92 -5.80
N ARG A 9 -19.92 -11.49 -4.62
CA ARG A 9 -20.51 -10.18 -4.43
C ARG A 9 -19.45 -9.23 -4.95
N ALA A 10 -19.66 -8.70 -6.16
CA ALA A 10 -18.95 -7.54 -6.62
C ALA A 10 -19.33 -6.46 -5.60
N GLY A 11 -18.48 -6.29 -4.59
CA GLY A 11 -18.56 -5.18 -3.67
C GLY A 11 -18.54 -3.87 -4.46
N PRO A 12 -18.82 -2.74 -3.81
CA PRO A 12 -18.63 -1.45 -4.46
C PRO A 12 -17.26 -1.43 -5.15
N VAL A 13 -17.21 -1.00 -6.42
CA VAL A 13 -15.95 -0.87 -7.16
C VAL A 13 -15.10 0.13 -6.39
N PHE A 14 -14.17 -0.40 -5.59
CA PHE A 14 -13.34 0.38 -4.69
C PHE A 14 -12.28 1.07 -5.55
N SER A 15 -12.55 2.31 -5.97
CA SER A 15 -11.59 3.07 -6.75
C SER A 15 -10.57 3.68 -5.81
N ALA A 16 -9.43 3.00 -5.63
CA ALA A 16 -8.30 3.51 -4.86
C ALA A 16 -7.95 4.95 -5.28
N ALA A 17 -7.99 5.23 -6.60
CA ALA A 17 -7.76 6.57 -7.15
C ALA A 17 -8.72 7.62 -6.57
N GLN A 18 -10.00 7.30 -6.42
CA GLN A 18 -11.01 8.24 -5.91
C GLN A 18 -10.84 8.50 -4.41
N HIS A 19 -10.49 7.48 -3.63
CA HIS A 19 -10.16 7.64 -2.20
C HIS A 19 -8.89 8.47 -2.03
N CYS A 20 -7.84 8.18 -2.79
CA CYS A 20 -6.61 8.95 -2.78
C CYS A 20 -6.83 10.42 -3.15
N LEU A 21 -7.66 10.68 -4.16
CA LEU A 21 -8.02 12.04 -4.57
C LEU A 21 -8.77 12.79 -3.45
N ASN A 22 -9.64 12.11 -2.70
CA ASN A 22 -10.37 12.73 -1.60
C ASN A 22 -9.45 13.09 -0.42
N VAL A 23 -8.44 12.26 -0.15
CA VAL A 23 -7.38 12.57 0.82
C VAL A 23 -6.53 13.75 0.32
N ALA A 24 -6.08 13.69 -0.94
CA ALA A 24 -5.25 14.74 -1.54
C ALA A 24 -5.88 16.12 -1.51
N LYS A 25 -7.21 16.23 -1.69
CA LYS A 25 -7.95 17.51 -1.58
C LYS A 25 -7.89 18.16 -0.20
N ARG A 26 -7.58 17.41 0.85
CA ARG A 26 -7.50 17.92 2.23
C ARG A 26 -6.09 18.36 2.61
N LEU A 27 -5.08 17.93 1.87
CA LEU A 27 -3.69 18.29 2.10
C LEU A 27 -3.41 19.71 1.58
N THR A 28 -2.60 20.46 2.31
CA THR A 28 -2.23 21.85 1.98
C THR A 28 -1.31 21.92 0.78
N ASP A 29 -0.35 21.00 0.66
CA ASP A 29 0.61 20.95 -0.44
C ASP A 29 0.17 19.97 -1.53
N GLN A 30 -0.28 20.50 -2.66
CA GLN A 30 -0.69 19.73 -3.83
C GLN A 30 0.49 19.23 -4.68
N SER A 31 1.72 19.62 -4.35
CA SER A 31 2.95 19.15 -5.00
C SER A 31 3.65 18.01 -4.24
N ALA A 32 3.12 17.63 -3.08
CA ALA A 32 3.63 16.54 -2.26
C ALA A 32 3.12 15.16 -2.73
N ALA A 33 3.66 14.11 -2.14
CA ALA A 33 3.09 12.77 -2.19
C ALA A 33 2.62 12.34 -0.79
N PHE A 34 1.80 11.31 -0.70
CA PHE A 34 1.56 10.63 0.56
C PHE A 34 1.86 9.13 0.47
N PHE A 35 2.28 8.57 1.59
CA PHE A 35 2.67 7.19 1.76
C PHE A 35 1.92 6.57 2.94
N VAL A 36 1.24 5.44 2.67
CA VAL A 36 0.51 4.68 3.69
C VAL A 36 1.02 3.25 3.66
N GLN A 37 1.55 2.78 4.78
CA GLN A 37 2.09 1.44 4.92
C GLN A 37 1.02 0.50 5.50
N GLY A 38 0.85 -0.67 4.89
CA GLY A 38 0.08 -1.76 5.49
C GLY A 38 0.88 -2.50 6.57
N PHE A 39 0.22 -3.42 7.27
CA PHE A 39 0.90 -4.29 8.22
C PHE A 39 1.53 -5.50 7.54
N GLY A 40 2.66 -5.95 8.08
CA GLY A 40 3.23 -7.26 7.80
C GLY A 40 2.68 -8.33 8.73
N GLU A 41 3.16 -9.55 8.57
CA GLU A 41 2.85 -10.66 9.46
C GLU A 41 3.32 -10.36 10.90
N LYS A 42 2.49 -10.73 11.89
CA LYS A 42 2.88 -10.70 13.30
C LYS A 42 2.85 -12.12 13.84
N CYS A 43 3.98 -12.57 14.36
CA CYS A 43 4.11 -13.86 15.03
C CYS A 43 3.99 -13.71 16.55
N HIS A 44 3.60 -14.80 17.21
CA HIS A 44 3.62 -14.89 18.65
C HIS A 44 5.06 -14.73 19.16
N PRO A 45 5.31 -14.04 20.29
CA PRO A 45 6.67 -13.78 20.78
C PRO A 45 7.51 -15.05 21.01
N ASP A 46 6.86 -16.12 21.46
CA ASP A 46 7.50 -17.40 21.83
C ASP A 46 7.11 -18.58 20.94
N SER A 47 6.45 -18.35 19.80
CA SER A 47 6.13 -19.44 18.86
C SER A 47 6.05 -18.96 17.41
N ASP A 48 6.30 -19.88 16.48
CA ASP A 48 6.17 -19.64 15.04
C ASP A 48 4.71 -19.53 14.57
N GLY A 49 3.76 -19.32 15.49
CA GLY A 49 2.34 -19.12 15.19
C GLY A 49 2.05 -17.67 14.80
N ALA A 50 1.51 -17.45 13.61
CA ALA A 50 1.04 -16.15 13.17
C ALA A 50 -0.30 -15.77 13.82
N TYR A 51 -0.46 -14.50 14.20
CA TYR A 51 -1.75 -13.94 14.57
C TYR A 51 -2.67 -13.82 13.34
N SER A 52 -3.98 -13.82 13.58
CA SER A 52 -4.94 -13.46 12.52
C SER A 52 -4.62 -12.07 11.97
N PHE A 53 -4.41 -12.01 10.66
CA PHE A 53 -4.07 -10.76 9.99
C PHE A 53 -5.25 -9.78 9.99
N ILE A 54 -4.97 -8.55 10.41
CA ILE A 54 -5.87 -7.41 10.30
C ILE A 54 -5.07 -6.28 9.67
N GLN A 55 -5.56 -5.75 8.56
CA GLN A 55 -4.92 -4.64 7.86
C GLN A 55 -5.08 -3.32 8.63
N ASP A 56 -4.14 -2.41 8.42
CA ASP A 56 -4.26 -1.01 8.81
C ASP A 56 -5.50 -0.35 8.16
N SER A 57 -6.34 0.31 8.97
CA SER A 57 -7.59 0.92 8.48
C SER A 57 -7.37 2.02 7.45
N ASN A 58 -6.30 2.82 7.59
CA ASN A 58 -5.98 3.87 6.62
C ASN A 58 -5.52 3.24 5.32
N MET A 59 -4.65 2.22 5.37
CA MET A 59 -4.22 1.46 4.19
C MET A 59 -5.42 0.83 3.48
N LEU A 60 -6.32 0.18 4.22
CA LEU A 60 -7.53 -0.42 3.66
C LEU A 60 -8.45 0.63 3.02
N TYR A 61 -8.59 1.80 3.63
CA TYR A 61 -9.40 2.90 3.11
C TYR A 61 -8.88 3.47 1.79
N VAL A 62 -7.55 3.68 1.67
CA VAL A 62 -6.97 4.28 0.46
C VAL A 62 -6.75 3.28 -0.66
N SER A 63 -6.44 2.03 -0.33
CA SER A 63 -6.02 1.03 -1.33
C SER A 63 -7.02 -0.10 -1.56
N GLY A 64 -7.90 -0.38 -0.62
CA GLY A 64 -8.76 -1.58 -0.64
C GLY A 64 -8.00 -2.90 -0.45
N VAL A 65 -6.68 -2.87 -0.21
CA VAL A 65 -5.84 -4.09 -0.13
C VAL A 65 -5.86 -4.66 1.28
N ASN A 66 -6.54 -5.79 1.46
CA ASN A 66 -6.54 -6.57 2.70
C ASN A 66 -5.56 -7.75 2.65
N GLN A 67 -4.27 -7.46 2.40
CA GLN A 67 -3.18 -8.44 2.42
C GLN A 67 -1.92 -7.83 3.05
N GLN A 68 -1.10 -8.69 3.66
CA GLN A 68 0.16 -8.29 4.29
C GLN A 68 1.21 -7.85 3.26
N ASP A 69 2.18 -7.06 3.72
CA ASP A 69 3.36 -6.65 2.95
C ASP A 69 3.02 -5.83 1.69
N PHE A 70 2.00 -4.98 1.82
CA PHE A 70 1.65 -3.95 0.85
C PHE A 70 1.76 -2.55 1.45
N ALA A 71 2.08 -1.58 0.62
CA ALA A 71 1.98 -0.15 0.92
C ALA A 71 1.41 0.59 -0.28
N LEU A 72 0.94 1.81 -0.06
CA LEU A 72 0.47 2.70 -1.11
C LEU A 72 1.36 3.93 -1.16
N PHE A 73 1.80 4.30 -2.36
CA PHE A 73 2.41 5.58 -2.65
C PHE A 73 1.51 6.35 -3.62
N TYR A 74 1.16 7.58 -3.30
CA TYR A 74 0.33 8.43 -4.13
C TYR A 74 1.01 9.78 -4.35
N ASP A 75 1.37 10.08 -5.59
CA ASP A 75 1.82 11.41 -5.97
C ASP A 75 0.60 12.29 -6.31
N ILE A 76 0.46 13.41 -5.61
CA ILE A 76 -0.70 14.30 -5.75
C ILE A 76 -0.67 15.02 -7.09
N SER A 77 0.53 15.32 -7.62
CA SER A 77 0.70 16.04 -8.88
C SER A 77 0.25 15.22 -10.09
N SER A 78 0.68 13.95 -10.17
CA SER A 78 0.27 13.02 -11.23
C SER A 78 -1.06 12.32 -10.96
N GLN A 79 -1.63 12.48 -9.76
CA GLN A 79 -2.85 11.82 -9.29
C GLN A 79 -2.84 10.30 -9.48
N THR A 80 -1.65 9.69 -9.48
CA THR A 80 -1.47 8.29 -9.84
C THR A 80 -1.18 7.45 -8.59
N PRO A 81 -2.10 6.54 -8.18
CA PRO A 81 -1.84 5.61 -7.09
C PRO A 81 -0.90 4.49 -7.54
N ILE A 82 0.13 4.24 -6.74
CA ILE A 82 1.14 3.21 -6.97
C ILE A 82 1.06 2.20 -5.83
N LEU A 83 0.70 0.96 -6.15
CA LEU A 83 0.71 -0.13 -5.18
C LEU A 83 2.14 -0.65 -5.02
N LEU A 84 2.62 -0.69 -3.79
CA LEU A 84 3.93 -1.20 -3.43
C LEU A 84 3.81 -2.55 -2.75
N THR A 85 4.72 -3.47 -3.07
CA THR A 85 4.76 -4.81 -2.47
C THR A 85 6.18 -5.23 -2.10
N ALA A 86 6.32 -6.14 -1.14
CA ALA A 86 7.62 -6.71 -0.80
C ALA A 86 8.17 -7.57 -1.94
N TYR A 87 9.48 -7.49 -2.16
CA TYR A 87 10.17 -8.53 -2.89
C TYR A 87 10.30 -9.75 -1.98
N VAL A 88 9.94 -10.89 -2.51
CA VAL A 88 10.15 -12.21 -1.93
C VAL A 88 11.14 -12.95 -2.84
N SER A 89 11.93 -13.90 -2.34
CA SER A 89 12.87 -14.64 -3.19
C SER A 89 12.21 -15.87 -3.83
N PRO A 90 12.78 -16.44 -4.92
CA PRO A 90 12.31 -17.71 -5.46
C PRO A 90 12.36 -18.87 -4.45
N ASP A 91 13.30 -18.83 -3.50
CA ASP A 91 13.42 -19.85 -2.45
C ASP A 91 12.24 -19.78 -1.46
N ASP A 92 11.75 -18.57 -1.17
CA ASP A 92 10.60 -18.35 -0.29
C ASP A 92 9.28 -18.78 -0.95
N GLU A 93 9.15 -18.70 -2.29
CA GLU A 93 7.94 -19.12 -3.02
C GLU A 93 7.61 -20.60 -2.82
N VAL A 94 8.61 -21.42 -2.52
CA VAL A 94 8.41 -22.84 -2.20
C VAL A 94 7.57 -23.00 -0.92
N TRP A 95 7.65 -22.03 -0.01
CA TRP A 95 7.00 -22.06 1.31
C TRP A 95 5.68 -21.29 1.32
N ILE A 96 5.65 -20.09 0.74
CA ILE A 96 4.48 -19.20 0.78
C ILE A 96 3.53 -19.39 -0.41
N GLY A 97 3.96 -20.17 -1.40
CA GLY A 97 3.25 -20.37 -2.66
C GLY A 97 3.66 -19.37 -3.74
N LYS A 98 3.14 -19.63 -4.95
CA LYS A 98 3.46 -18.82 -6.12
C LYS A 98 2.93 -17.40 -5.95
N ARG A 99 3.81 -16.42 -6.15
CA ARG A 99 3.42 -15.02 -6.09
C ARG A 99 2.60 -14.60 -7.32
N PRO A 100 1.62 -13.71 -7.12
CA PRO A 100 0.96 -13.04 -8.23
C PRO A 100 1.98 -12.18 -8.97
N THR A 101 1.90 -12.17 -10.29
CA THR A 101 2.68 -11.24 -11.10
C THR A 101 2.18 -9.82 -10.89
N PHE A 102 2.94 -8.81 -11.32
CA PHE A 102 2.45 -7.43 -11.30
C PHE A 102 1.16 -7.26 -12.10
N ASP A 103 0.98 -7.98 -13.21
CA ASP A 103 -0.27 -7.93 -13.99
C ASP A 103 -1.46 -8.49 -13.19
N ASP A 104 -1.24 -9.61 -12.47
CA ASP A 104 -2.24 -10.18 -11.59
C ASP A 104 -2.63 -9.22 -10.45
N LEU A 105 -1.66 -8.53 -9.84
CA LEU A 105 -1.90 -7.53 -8.80
C LEU A 105 -2.67 -6.33 -9.33
N LYS A 106 -2.29 -5.81 -10.50
CA LYS A 106 -3.00 -4.73 -11.19
C LYS A 106 -4.45 -5.10 -11.45
N LYS A 107 -4.68 -6.29 -12.00
CA LYS A 107 -6.03 -6.77 -12.31
C LYS A 107 -6.86 -7.04 -11.07
N LYS A 108 -6.26 -7.60 -10.02
CA LYS A 108 -6.94 -7.94 -8.76
C LYS A 108 -7.37 -6.70 -7.98
N TYR A 109 -6.53 -5.68 -7.93
CA TYR A 109 -6.74 -4.50 -7.09
C TYR A 109 -7.11 -3.23 -7.88
N GLY A 110 -7.11 -3.28 -9.22
CA GLY A 110 -7.48 -2.15 -10.07
C GLY A 110 -6.43 -1.04 -10.14
N PHE A 111 -5.15 -1.37 -9.92
CA PHE A 111 -4.06 -0.40 -10.01
C PHE A 111 -3.44 -0.41 -11.40
N GLU A 112 -3.04 0.75 -11.92
CA GLU A 112 -2.31 0.84 -13.18
C GLU A 112 -0.80 0.62 -12.98
N ARG A 113 -0.27 1.03 -11.82
CA ARG A 113 1.15 0.94 -11.47
C ARG A 113 1.34 0.14 -10.18
N VAL A 114 2.25 -0.83 -10.26
CA VAL A 114 2.70 -1.67 -9.14
C VAL A 114 4.22 -1.68 -9.15
N ALA A 115 4.84 -1.57 -7.98
CA ALA A 115 6.30 -1.62 -7.84
C ALA A 115 6.71 -2.31 -6.52
N PHE A 116 8.01 -2.60 -6.38
CA PHE A 116 8.55 -3.13 -5.12
C PHE A 116 8.86 -2.00 -4.12
N PHE A 117 8.97 -2.32 -2.83
CA PHE A 117 9.45 -1.36 -1.82
C PHE A 117 10.81 -0.77 -2.17
N ASP A 118 11.71 -1.56 -2.75
CA ASP A 118 13.04 -1.10 -3.15
C ASP A 118 13.01 -0.03 -4.26
N ALA A 119 11.87 0.11 -4.96
CA ALA A 119 11.69 1.09 -6.01
C ALA A 119 11.33 2.49 -5.48
N ILE A 120 11.02 2.64 -4.19
CA ILE A 120 10.61 3.93 -3.60
C ILE A 120 11.62 5.06 -3.90
N PRO A 121 12.95 4.88 -3.75
CA PRO A 121 13.91 5.94 -4.05
C PRO A 121 13.92 6.34 -5.54
N GLN A 122 13.71 5.39 -6.46
CA GLN A 122 13.59 5.70 -7.88
C GLN A 122 12.28 6.44 -8.16
N LEU A 123 11.16 6.04 -7.54
CA LEU A 123 9.85 6.68 -7.71
C LEU A 123 9.88 8.15 -7.27
N VAL A 124 10.47 8.43 -6.11
CA VAL A 124 10.62 9.80 -5.59
C VAL A 124 11.42 10.68 -6.55
N LYS A 125 12.51 10.15 -7.12
CA LYS A 125 13.34 10.87 -8.10
C LYS A 125 12.63 11.08 -9.44
N GLU A 126 11.93 10.06 -9.92
CA GLU A 126 11.18 10.09 -11.18
C GLU A 126 10.04 11.11 -11.12
N LEU A 127 9.31 11.15 -10.01
CA LEU A 127 8.17 12.04 -9.80
C LEU A 127 8.59 13.43 -9.30
N GLY A 128 9.85 13.62 -8.88
CA GLY A 128 10.37 14.90 -8.42
C GLY A 128 9.76 15.38 -7.10
N VAL A 129 9.31 14.44 -6.26
CA VAL A 129 8.60 14.73 -5.01
C VAL A 129 9.59 15.24 -3.96
N LYS A 130 9.29 16.39 -3.35
CA LYS A 130 10.11 16.99 -2.29
C LYS A 130 9.55 16.76 -0.88
N LYS A 131 8.24 16.61 -0.76
CA LYS A 131 7.52 16.42 0.51
C LYS A 131 6.69 15.14 0.45
N VAL A 132 6.76 14.32 1.48
CA VAL A 132 5.99 13.08 1.63
C VAL A 132 5.23 13.09 2.95
N TYR A 133 3.91 13.03 2.85
CA TYR A 133 3.01 12.82 3.99
C TYR A 133 2.96 11.35 4.38
N ARG A 134 2.95 11.05 5.66
CA ARG A 134 2.80 9.70 6.21
C ARG A 134 1.85 9.69 7.39
N VAL A 135 1.40 8.50 7.75
CA VAL A 135 0.60 8.29 8.96
C VAL A 135 1.53 8.22 10.18
N GLY A 136 1.35 9.09 11.17
CA GLY A 136 2.30 9.26 12.27
C GLY A 136 2.63 8.02 13.11
N TYR A 137 1.70 7.08 13.28
CA TYR A 137 1.96 5.85 14.05
C TYR A 137 2.64 4.72 13.24
N GLN A 138 2.80 4.88 11.91
CA GLN A 138 3.39 3.84 11.05
C GLN A 138 4.93 3.87 11.12
N SER A 139 5.61 2.82 10.64
CA SER A 139 7.08 2.83 10.61
C SER A 139 7.61 3.79 9.53
N ASP A 140 8.73 4.46 9.81
CA ASP A 140 9.43 5.32 8.85
C ASP A 140 10.53 4.55 8.09
N ALA A 141 10.73 3.26 8.37
CA ALA A 141 11.84 2.47 7.87
C ALA A 141 11.97 2.48 6.33
N LEU A 142 10.86 2.43 5.59
CA LEU A 142 10.84 2.43 4.13
C LEU A 142 11.17 3.80 3.51
N LEU A 143 11.11 4.87 4.30
CA LEU A 143 11.41 6.23 3.87
C LEU A 143 12.77 6.73 4.38
N LYS A 144 13.44 5.97 5.25
CA LYS A 144 14.77 6.34 5.77
C LYS A 144 15.80 6.41 4.65
N GLY A 145 16.51 7.53 4.59
CA GLY A 145 17.58 7.77 3.61
C GLY A 145 17.13 8.43 2.31
N LEU A 146 15.85 8.83 2.21
CA LEU A 146 15.36 9.68 1.13
C LEU A 146 15.61 11.16 1.46
N ASP A 147 16.01 11.94 0.45
CA ASP A 147 16.16 13.40 0.53
C ASP A 147 14.80 14.08 0.34
N VAL A 148 13.86 13.77 1.23
CA VAL A 148 12.48 14.31 1.21
C VAL A 148 12.09 14.81 2.59
N GLU A 149 11.29 15.88 2.62
CA GLU A 149 10.64 16.36 3.83
C GLU A 149 9.51 15.41 4.21
N ILE A 150 9.55 14.86 5.43
CA ILE A 150 8.56 13.89 5.91
C ILE A 150 7.64 14.57 6.92
N ASP A 151 6.35 14.61 6.60
CA ASP A 151 5.30 15.17 7.47
C ASP A 151 4.38 14.04 7.97
N SER A 152 4.15 13.98 9.28
CA SER A 152 3.44 12.87 9.93
C SER A 152 2.08 13.25 10.51
N ASP A 153 1.77 14.54 10.58
CA ASP A 153 0.62 15.05 11.34
C ASP A 153 -0.54 15.37 10.40
N GLU A 154 -0.26 15.95 9.24
CA GLU A 154 -1.30 16.49 8.34
C GLU A 154 -2.20 15.42 7.70
N LEU A 155 -1.76 14.17 7.64
CA LEU A 155 -2.53 13.08 7.01
C LEU A 155 -3.67 12.56 7.89
N LEU A 156 -3.68 12.91 9.19
CA LEU A 156 -4.66 12.44 10.18
C LEU A 156 -5.61 13.55 10.69
N GLU A 157 -5.37 14.81 10.32
CA GLU A 157 -6.23 15.97 10.65
C GLU A 157 -7.36 16.18 9.63
#